data_AF-D6THW7-F1
#
_entry.id   AF-D6THW7-F1
#
_cell.length_a   1.000
_cell.length_b   1.000
_cell.length_c   1.000
_cell.angle_alpha   90.00
_cell.angle_beta   90.00
_cell.angle_gamma   90.00
#
_symmetry.space_group_name_H-M   'P 1'
#
loop_
_entity.id
_entity.type
_entity.pdbx_description
1 polymer ?
#
loop_
_entity_poly.entity_id
_entity_poly.type
_entity_poly.pdbx_seq_one_letter_code
_entity_poly.pdbx_strand_id
1 'polypeptide(L)'
;MQKYYQKAWQYCKQHRTTGILAGHVVVLTVLAIALLTTGFIGSISSAFAASYCGSNDQTYIVKSGDTLTQIASQYGTSFSKLADYNKLTNPNVIYVNQHICVPKNGSTTTTSDNGSTTTVQTSTTGYTAPLSKGTGNYFAYPQCTWWATERYHQLHGIYVPWYTNANAYQWVDRANQFGWRVSYTPVKGAIMVMQPWVQGAGGLGHVAIVENINADGTVTASNMNWGANPYSVAYTTITPGAGIAFVY
;
A
#
# COMPACT_ATOMS: atom_id res chain seq x y z
N MET A 1 -21.69 33.47 -84.03
CA MET A 1 -21.63 32.95 -82.64
C MET A 1 -20.58 31.86 -82.39
N GLN A 2 -19.96 31.25 -83.42
CA GLN A 2 -18.92 30.20 -83.29
C GLN A 2 -17.74 30.54 -82.34
N LYS A 3 -17.32 31.81 -82.26
CA LYS A 3 -16.24 32.24 -81.34
C LYS A 3 -16.61 32.07 -79.85
N TYR A 4 -17.89 32.08 -79.51
CA TYR A 4 -18.38 31.90 -78.14
C TYR A 4 -18.28 30.42 -77.71
N TYR A 5 -18.66 29.51 -78.61
CA TYR A 5 -18.56 28.06 -78.39
C TYR A 5 -17.11 27.58 -78.25
N GLN A 6 -16.17 28.14 -79.04
CA GLN A 6 -14.76 27.79 -78.89
C GLN A 6 -14.19 28.25 -77.54
N LYS A 7 -14.58 29.44 -77.05
CA LYS A 7 -14.17 29.92 -75.72
C LYS A 7 -14.76 29.07 -74.60
N ALA A 8 -16.05 28.71 -74.69
CA ALA A 8 -16.69 27.83 -73.72
C ALA A 8 -16.08 26.41 -73.71
N TRP A 9 -15.72 25.87 -74.88
CA TRP A 9 -15.08 24.56 -74.99
C TRP A 9 -13.66 24.56 -74.40
N GLN A 10 -12.86 25.59 -74.67
CA GLN A 10 -11.53 25.74 -74.07
C GLN A 10 -11.62 25.92 -72.54
N TYR A 11 -12.61 26.68 -72.05
CA TYR A 11 -12.87 26.86 -70.63
C TYR A 11 -13.24 25.53 -69.95
N CYS A 12 -14.20 24.77 -70.50
CA CYS A 12 -14.55 23.43 -69.98
C CYS A 12 -13.37 22.46 -70.01
N LYS A 13 -12.54 22.49 -71.07
CA LYS A 13 -11.35 21.65 -71.17
C LYS A 13 -10.31 22.03 -70.11
N GLN A 14 -10.08 23.32 -69.88
CA GLN A 14 -9.14 23.84 -68.87
C GLN A 14 -9.61 23.57 -67.43
N HIS A 15 -10.91 23.68 -67.14
CA HIS A 15 -11.48 23.31 -65.84
C HIS A 15 -11.46 21.79 -65.59
N ARG A 16 -11.67 20.98 -66.64
CA ARG A 16 -11.58 19.52 -66.53
C ARG A 16 -10.14 19.04 -66.36
N THR A 17 -9.17 19.65 -67.05
CA THR A 17 -7.74 19.30 -66.87
C THR A 17 -7.21 19.79 -65.52
N THR A 18 -7.55 20.98 -65.06
CA THR A 18 -7.18 21.45 -63.70
C THR A 18 -7.80 20.60 -62.60
N GLY A 19 -9.04 20.12 -62.77
CA GLY A 19 -9.66 19.16 -61.85
C GLY A 19 -8.96 17.80 -61.82
N ILE A 20 -8.57 17.26 -62.99
CA ILE A 20 -7.82 16.00 -63.09
C ILE A 20 -6.41 16.14 -62.49
N LEU A 21 -5.71 17.24 -62.75
CA LEU A 21 -4.38 17.52 -62.19
C LEU A 21 -4.43 17.74 -60.68
N ALA A 22 -5.41 18.49 -60.17
CA ALA A 22 -5.61 18.67 -58.73
C ALA A 22 -5.95 17.33 -58.05
N GLY A 23 -6.79 16.50 -58.67
CA GLY A 23 -7.11 15.15 -58.18
C GLY A 23 -5.87 14.24 -58.14
N HIS A 24 -5.04 14.24 -59.18
CA HIS A 24 -3.80 13.46 -59.21
C HIS A 24 -2.79 13.97 -58.18
N VAL A 25 -2.66 15.29 -57.98
CA VAL A 25 -1.78 15.85 -56.94
C VAL A 25 -2.28 15.47 -55.54
N VAL A 26 -3.58 15.44 -55.29
CA VAL A 26 -4.15 14.99 -54.00
C VAL A 26 -3.93 13.48 -53.81
N VAL A 27 -4.16 12.65 -54.84
CA VAL A 27 -3.94 11.20 -54.75
C VAL A 27 -2.46 10.88 -54.58
N LEU A 28 -1.56 11.56 -55.28
CA LEU A 28 -0.12 11.37 -55.16
C LEU A 28 0.43 11.90 -53.84
N THR A 29 -0.11 12.99 -53.28
CA THR A 29 0.27 13.47 -51.94
C THR A 29 -0.26 12.55 -50.84
N VAL A 30 -1.49 12.03 -50.95
CA VAL A 30 -2.04 11.03 -50.01
C VAL A 30 -1.27 9.71 -50.10
N LEU A 31 -0.89 9.24 -51.29
CA LEU A 31 -0.07 8.05 -51.47
C LEU A 31 1.38 8.25 -51.00
N ALA A 32 1.97 9.44 -51.18
CA ALA A 32 3.30 9.76 -50.65
C ALA A 32 3.30 9.83 -49.12
N ILE A 33 2.25 10.38 -48.50
CA ILE A 33 2.08 10.36 -47.03
C ILE A 33 1.87 8.93 -46.54
N ALA A 34 1.10 8.10 -47.24
CA ALA A 34 0.93 6.69 -46.90
C ALA A 34 2.25 5.88 -47.03
N LEU A 35 3.06 6.15 -48.05
CA LEU A 35 4.34 5.47 -48.29
C LEU A 35 5.50 5.99 -47.43
N LEU A 36 5.39 7.18 -46.83
CA LEU A 36 6.34 7.66 -45.81
C LEU A 36 6.07 7.06 -44.42
N THR A 37 4.97 6.34 -44.22
CA THR A 37 4.67 5.64 -42.96
C THR A 37 5.10 4.17 -42.92
N THR A 38 5.58 3.60 -44.03
CA THR A 38 6.01 2.19 -44.10
C THR A 38 7.53 2.00 -43.98
N GLY A 39 8.27 3.07 -43.65
CA GLY A 39 9.72 3.06 -43.42
C GLY A 39 10.18 3.22 -41.97
N PHE A 40 9.29 3.06 -41.00
CA PHE A 40 9.63 3.10 -39.56
C PHE A 40 8.90 2.00 -38.79
N ILE A 41 9.05 0.74 -39.24
CA ILE A 41 8.71 -0.43 -38.43
C ILE A 41 10.01 -1.20 -38.16
N GLY A 42 10.88 -0.53 -37.41
CA GLY A 42 12.08 -1.10 -36.82
C GLY A 42 12.21 -0.51 -35.42
N SER A 43 11.67 -1.22 -34.42
CA SER A 43 11.64 -0.89 -32.99
C SER A 43 10.41 -0.15 -32.47
N ILE A 44 9.21 -0.76 -32.53
CA ILE A 44 8.14 -0.49 -31.53
C ILE A 44 7.91 -1.66 -30.57
N SER A 45 8.73 -2.70 -30.63
CA SER A 45 8.73 -3.78 -29.64
C SER A 45 9.52 -3.36 -28.39
N SER A 46 8.93 -2.50 -27.55
CA SER A 46 9.22 -2.45 -26.10
C SER A 46 8.40 -1.40 -25.30
N ALA A 47 7.54 -0.59 -25.91
CA ALA A 47 6.75 0.39 -25.16
C ALA A 47 5.64 -0.21 -24.24
N PHE A 48 5.41 -1.53 -24.27
CA PHE A 48 4.51 -2.24 -23.34
C PHE A 48 5.23 -3.15 -22.34
N ALA A 49 6.52 -2.91 -22.11
CA ALA A 49 7.22 -3.43 -20.95
C ALA A 49 7.92 -2.29 -20.21
N ALA A 50 7.25 -1.13 -20.06
CA ALA A 50 7.59 -0.26 -18.93
C ALA A 50 7.28 -1.09 -17.68
N SER A 51 8.33 -1.62 -17.05
CA SER A 51 8.19 -2.26 -15.77
C SER A 51 7.53 -1.24 -14.85
N TYR A 52 6.34 -1.57 -14.33
CA TYR A 52 5.60 -0.71 -13.39
C TYR A 52 6.46 -0.33 -12.18
N CYS A 53 7.49 -1.16 -11.93
CA CYS A 53 8.47 -1.06 -10.88
C CYS A 53 9.88 -0.95 -11.47
N GLY A 54 10.86 -0.50 -10.69
CA GLY A 54 12.26 -0.42 -11.12
C GLY A 54 12.82 -1.78 -11.55
N SER A 55 13.93 -1.77 -12.30
CA SER A 55 14.55 -2.96 -12.90
C SER A 55 15.00 -4.04 -11.90
N ASN A 56 15.08 -3.71 -10.61
CA ASN A 56 15.39 -4.64 -9.54
C ASN A 56 14.23 -4.87 -8.57
N ASP A 57 13.05 -4.33 -8.83
CA ASP A 57 11.92 -4.44 -7.92
C ASP A 57 11.16 -5.74 -8.13
N GLN A 58 10.49 -6.21 -7.06
CA GLN A 58 9.46 -7.21 -7.14
C GLN A 58 8.11 -6.53 -7.31
N THR A 59 7.31 -7.04 -8.25
CA THR A 59 5.94 -6.56 -8.46
C THR A 59 4.97 -7.50 -7.79
N TYR A 60 4.13 -6.97 -6.90
CA TYR A 60 3.01 -7.68 -6.32
C TYR A 60 1.69 -7.20 -6.94
N ILE A 61 0.77 -8.13 -7.24
CA ILE A 61 -0.57 -7.79 -7.75
C ILE A 61 -1.55 -7.99 -6.60
N VAL A 62 -2.20 -6.90 -6.19
CA VAL A 62 -3.15 -6.87 -5.09
C VAL A 62 -4.33 -7.79 -5.38
N LYS A 63 -4.62 -8.68 -4.45
CA LYS A 63 -5.76 -9.60 -4.47
C LYS A 63 -6.86 -9.08 -3.56
N SER A 64 -8.06 -9.64 -3.73
CA SER A 64 -9.17 -9.34 -2.84
C SER A 64 -8.82 -9.67 -1.39
N GLY A 65 -8.98 -8.69 -0.49
CA GLY A 65 -8.67 -8.83 0.93
C GLY A 65 -7.23 -8.47 1.32
N ASP A 66 -6.38 -8.09 0.37
CA ASP A 66 -5.02 -7.63 0.69
C ASP A 66 -5.02 -6.23 1.30
N THR A 67 -4.06 -6.02 2.20
CA THR A 67 -3.71 -4.70 2.74
C THR A 67 -2.25 -4.39 2.48
N LEU A 68 -1.92 -3.11 2.35
CA LEU A 68 -0.54 -2.70 2.07
C LEU A 68 0.43 -3.14 3.18
N THR A 69 -0.04 -3.19 4.43
CA THR A 69 0.73 -3.68 5.58
C THR A 69 1.05 -5.17 5.48
N GLN A 70 0.11 -6.00 5.00
CA GLN A 70 0.37 -7.42 4.78
C GLN A 70 1.39 -7.63 3.66
N ILE A 71 1.24 -6.91 2.56
CA ILE A 71 2.20 -6.95 1.44
C ILE A 71 3.57 -6.50 1.95
N ALA A 72 3.64 -5.37 2.65
CA ALA A 72 4.89 -4.86 3.22
C ALA A 72 5.58 -5.90 4.12
N SER A 73 4.82 -6.54 5.01
CA SER A 73 5.35 -7.58 5.89
C SER A 73 5.82 -8.82 5.14
N GLN A 74 5.09 -9.26 4.11
CA GLN A 74 5.46 -10.42 3.29
C GLN A 74 6.83 -10.21 2.64
N TYR A 75 7.14 -8.96 2.29
CA TYR A 75 8.37 -8.57 1.62
C TYR A 75 9.42 -7.93 2.54
N GLY A 76 9.23 -7.97 3.86
CA GLY A 76 10.20 -7.44 4.83
C GLY A 76 10.43 -5.93 4.74
N THR A 77 9.42 -5.16 4.32
CA THR A 77 9.41 -3.69 4.32
C THR A 77 8.31 -3.16 5.25
N SER A 78 8.27 -1.85 5.49
CA SER A 78 7.21 -1.22 6.29
C SER A 78 6.07 -0.69 5.42
N PHE A 79 4.90 -0.49 6.04
CA PHE A 79 3.74 0.10 5.37
C PHE A 79 4.07 1.48 4.80
N SER A 80 4.67 2.37 5.63
CA SER A 80 5.10 3.70 5.17
C SER A 80 6.08 3.62 4.00
N LYS A 81 7.13 2.80 4.11
CA LYS A 81 8.15 2.71 3.06
C LYS A 81 7.57 2.19 1.75
N LEU A 82 6.67 1.21 1.82
CA LEU A 82 6.00 0.68 0.64
C LEU A 82 5.01 1.68 0.04
N ALA A 83 4.27 2.40 0.88
CA ALA A 83 3.35 3.45 0.46
C ALA A 83 4.07 4.61 -0.25
N ASP A 84 5.15 5.09 0.36
CA ASP A 84 5.98 6.18 -0.15
C ASP A 84 6.63 5.79 -1.49
N TYR A 85 7.15 4.56 -1.57
CA TYR A 85 7.76 4.03 -2.79
C TYR A 85 6.77 3.99 -3.96
N ASN A 86 5.53 3.60 -3.68
CA ASN A 86 4.45 3.50 -4.67
C ASN A 86 3.67 4.81 -4.84
N LYS A 87 4.08 5.89 -4.14
CA LYS A 87 3.44 7.22 -4.19
C LYS A 87 1.92 7.16 -3.98
N LEU A 88 1.48 6.33 -3.05
CA LEU A 88 0.05 6.13 -2.79
C LEU A 88 -0.54 7.36 -2.08
N THR A 89 -1.50 8.02 -2.72
CA THR A 89 -2.20 9.19 -2.15
C THR A 89 -2.95 8.83 -0.87
N ASN A 90 -3.56 7.65 -0.83
CA ASN A 90 -4.17 7.09 0.37
C ASN A 90 -3.64 5.66 0.58
N PRO A 91 -2.59 5.49 1.39
CA PRO A 91 -1.98 4.19 1.65
C PRO A 91 -2.93 3.17 2.31
N ASN A 92 -4.04 3.64 2.89
CA ASN A 92 -5.06 2.79 3.52
C ASN A 92 -6.06 2.19 2.51
N VAL A 93 -5.96 2.56 1.23
CA VAL A 93 -6.82 2.05 0.17
C VAL A 93 -5.95 1.55 -0.98
N ILE A 94 -5.96 0.23 -1.17
CA ILE A 94 -5.39 -0.43 -2.34
C ILE A 94 -6.48 -1.21 -3.06
N TYR A 95 -6.40 -1.27 -4.38
CA TYR A 95 -7.43 -1.86 -5.23
C TYR A 95 -7.00 -3.23 -5.75
N VAL A 96 -7.94 -4.15 -5.93
CA VAL A 96 -7.65 -5.43 -6.57
C VAL A 96 -7.09 -5.20 -7.98
N ASN A 97 -6.09 -6.00 -8.35
CA ASN A 97 -5.26 -5.87 -9.56
C ASN A 97 -4.36 -4.63 -9.59
N GLN A 98 -4.28 -3.85 -8.52
CA GLN A 98 -3.27 -2.81 -8.41
C GLN A 98 -1.88 -3.44 -8.32
N HIS A 99 -0.92 -2.89 -9.05
CA HIS A 99 0.47 -3.28 -8.96
C HIS A 99 1.15 -2.52 -7.81
N ILE A 100 1.83 -3.25 -6.94
CA ILE A 100 2.62 -2.70 -5.83
C ILE A 100 4.07 -3.09 -6.06
N CYS A 101 4.92 -2.07 -6.15
CA CYS A 101 6.34 -2.19 -6.35
C CYS A 101 7.06 -2.32 -5.01
N VAL A 102 7.84 -3.38 -4.90
CA VAL A 102 8.61 -3.72 -3.70
C VAL A 102 10.09 -3.71 -4.09
N PRO A 103 10.90 -2.76 -3.59
CA PRO A 103 12.31 -2.72 -3.91
C PRO A 103 13.07 -3.92 -3.31
N LYS A 104 13.76 -4.70 -4.14
CA LYS A 104 14.48 -5.94 -3.75
C LYS A 104 15.82 -5.67 -3.07
N ASN A 105 16.33 -4.44 -3.13
CA ASN A 105 17.50 -4.04 -2.35
C ASN A 105 17.08 -3.97 -0.89
N GLY A 106 17.38 -5.06 -0.19
CA GLY A 106 17.05 -5.29 1.21
C GLY A 106 17.40 -4.11 2.09
N SER A 107 16.52 -3.91 3.06
CA SER A 107 16.78 -3.19 4.31
C SER A 107 18.25 -3.31 4.75
N THR A 108 18.92 -2.18 4.93
CA THR A 108 19.95 -1.94 5.96
C THR A 108 20.43 -0.50 5.85
N THR A 109 19.68 0.42 6.46
CA THR A 109 20.38 1.48 7.19
C THR A 109 20.73 0.87 8.54
N THR A 110 21.74 0.02 8.54
CA THR A 110 22.48 -0.33 9.75
C THR A 110 23.21 0.95 10.15
N THR A 111 22.66 1.70 11.09
CA THR A 111 23.51 2.45 12.01
C THR A 111 24.27 1.40 12.80
N SER A 112 25.55 1.26 12.50
CA SER A 112 26.50 0.52 13.32
C SER A 112 26.38 0.98 14.76
N ASP A 113 25.95 0.09 15.66
CA ASP A 113 26.37 0.14 17.05
C ASP A 113 26.82 -1.26 17.47
N ASN A 114 27.93 -1.24 18.17
CA ASN A 114 28.91 -2.32 18.27
C ASN A 114 28.55 -3.28 19.41
N GLY A 115 28.56 -4.59 19.12
CA GLY A 115 28.84 -5.65 20.10
C GLY A 115 27.76 -6.00 21.13
N SER A 116 27.06 -7.12 20.91
CA SER A 116 26.99 -8.19 21.91
C SER A 116 26.42 -9.46 21.29
N THR A 117 27.26 -10.49 21.22
CA THR A 117 26.89 -11.86 20.87
C THR A 117 26.07 -12.45 22.00
N THR A 118 24.84 -12.90 21.74
CA THR A 118 24.20 -13.89 22.60
C THR A 118 23.28 -14.81 21.79
N THR A 119 23.66 -16.08 21.79
CA THR A 119 22.97 -17.25 21.26
C THR A 119 21.75 -17.59 22.12
N VAL A 120 20.53 -17.63 21.58
CA VAL A 120 19.36 -18.33 22.19
C VAL A 120 18.38 -18.66 21.04
N GLN A 121 18.29 -19.92 20.59
CA GLN A 121 17.41 -21.01 21.04
C GLN A 121 15.91 -20.84 20.75
N THR A 122 15.41 -21.88 20.08
CA THR A 122 14.05 -22.13 19.60
C THR A 122 13.06 -22.47 20.73
N SER A 123 11.79 -22.05 20.55
CA SER A 123 10.54 -22.69 21.04
C SER A 123 9.95 -22.30 22.40
N THR A 124 9.03 -21.33 22.39
CA THR A 124 7.60 -21.49 22.79
C THR A 124 6.86 -20.24 22.28
N THR A 125 5.62 -20.39 21.82
CA THR A 125 4.75 -19.28 21.37
C THR A 125 4.45 -18.38 22.59
N GLY A 126 5.38 -17.50 22.92
CA GLY A 126 5.41 -16.77 24.18
C GLY A 126 5.80 -15.31 23.97
N TYR A 127 5.16 -14.47 24.77
CA TYR A 127 5.52 -13.07 24.93
C TYR A 127 7.00 -12.93 25.28
N THR A 128 7.71 -12.04 24.60
CA THR A 128 9.06 -11.61 24.96
C THR A 128 8.99 -10.13 25.22
N ALA A 129 9.56 -9.67 26.34
CA ALA A 129 9.55 -8.25 26.67
C ALA A 129 10.25 -7.42 25.57
N PRO A 130 9.69 -6.27 25.18
CA PRO A 130 10.24 -5.47 24.10
C PRO A 130 11.49 -4.70 24.52
N LEU A 131 12.34 -4.40 23.53
CA LEU A 131 13.66 -3.77 23.74
C LEU A 131 13.55 -2.32 24.24
N SER A 132 12.66 -1.54 23.65
CA SER A 132 12.42 -0.14 24.04
C SER A 132 11.19 -0.01 24.93
N LYS A 133 11.23 0.86 25.94
CA LYS A 133 10.13 1.04 26.90
C LYS A 133 9.77 2.52 27.03
N GLY A 134 8.47 2.81 27.04
CA GLY A 134 7.95 4.14 27.31
C GLY A 134 8.03 4.49 28.80
N THR A 135 8.04 5.79 29.08
CA THR A 135 8.09 6.35 30.45
C THR A 135 6.72 6.65 31.04
N GLY A 136 5.66 6.60 30.24
CA GLY A 136 4.30 6.93 30.68
C GLY A 136 3.27 6.78 29.58
N ASN A 137 2.01 7.00 29.94
CA ASN A 137 0.88 6.99 29.02
C ASN A 137 0.60 8.40 28.50
N TYR A 138 0.97 8.68 27.25
CA TYR A 138 0.83 9.99 26.62
C TYR A 138 -0.40 10.12 25.70
N PHE A 139 -1.23 9.08 25.63
CA PHE A 139 -2.42 9.10 24.79
C PHE A 139 -3.58 9.81 25.50
N ALA A 140 -4.52 10.36 24.74
CA ALA A 140 -5.67 11.02 25.32
C ALA A 140 -6.66 9.98 25.87
N TYR A 141 -7.10 10.14 27.11
CA TYR A 141 -8.27 9.43 27.63
C TYR A 141 -9.56 9.95 26.93
N PRO A 142 -10.53 9.11 26.53
CA PRO A 142 -10.63 7.65 26.71
C PRO A 142 -10.28 6.84 25.44
N GLN A 143 -9.26 7.22 24.68
CA GLN A 143 -9.00 6.58 23.38
C GLN A 143 -8.56 5.12 23.51
N CYS A 144 -8.78 4.33 22.44
CA CYS A 144 -8.32 2.94 22.37
C CYS A 144 -6.81 2.80 22.61
N THR A 145 -6.02 3.76 22.11
CA THR A 145 -4.57 3.87 22.30
C THR A 145 -4.18 4.12 23.75
N TRP A 146 -4.97 4.92 24.47
CA TRP A 146 -4.76 5.15 25.90
C TRP A 146 -5.00 3.88 26.71
N TRP A 147 -6.12 3.18 26.46
CA TRP A 147 -6.41 1.94 27.16
C TRP A 147 -5.39 0.85 26.84
N ALA A 148 -5.02 0.68 25.56
CA ALA A 148 -4.02 -0.31 25.18
C ALA A 148 -2.69 -0.06 25.89
N THR A 149 -2.22 1.19 25.94
CA THR A 149 -0.99 1.57 26.64
C THR A 149 -1.09 1.30 28.15
N GLU A 150 -2.21 1.67 28.76
CA GLU A 150 -2.44 1.49 30.20
C GLU A 150 -2.52 0.01 30.59
N ARG A 151 -3.32 -0.76 29.84
CA ARG A 151 -3.54 -2.17 30.11
C ARG A 151 -2.29 -3.00 29.81
N TYR A 152 -1.53 -2.67 28.77
CA TYR A 152 -0.24 -3.30 28.52
C TYR A 152 0.75 -3.02 29.68
N HIS A 153 0.75 -1.81 30.24
CA HIS A 153 1.53 -1.51 31.44
C HIS A 153 1.07 -2.32 32.66
N GLN A 154 -0.24 -2.47 32.88
CA GLN A 154 -0.75 -3.32 33.97
C GLN A 154 -0.31 -4.78 33.85
N LEU A 155 -0.22 -5.31 32.62
CA LEU A 155 0.18 -6.69 32.37
C LEU A 155 1.69 -6.91 32.45
N HIS A 156 2.48 -5.94 31.97
CA HIS A 156 3.92 -6.15 31.72
C HIS A 156 4.84 -5.16 32.42
N GLY A 157 4.30 -4.15 33.10
CA GLY A 157 5.06 -3.08 33.76
C GLY A 157 5.72 -2.09 32.78
N ILE A 158 5.34 -2.10 31.51
CA ILE A 158 5.98 -1.34 30.42
C ILE A 158 4.95 -0.48 29.71
N TYR A 159 5.28 0.79 29.44
CA TYR A 159 4.49 1.62 28.53
C TYR A 159 5.01 1.51 27.09
N VAL A 160 4.13 1.78 26.14
CA VAL A 160 4.48 1.94 24.74
C VAL A 160 5.39 3.18 24.56
N PRO A 161 6.54 3.09 23.85
CA PRO A 161 7.50 4.20 23.75
C PRO A 161 7.14 5.26 22.68
N TRP A 162 6.16 5.02 21.81
CA TRP A 162 5.77 5.97 20.78
C TRP A 162 4.53 6.80 21.16
N TYR A 163 4.56 8.11 20.88
CA TYR A 163 3.43 9.02 21.12
C TYR A 163 3.17 10.02 19.98
N THR A 164 4.13 10.26 19.08
CA THR A 164 3.91 10.97 17.80
C THR A 164 3.57 9.96 16.70
N ASN A 165 2.80 10.37 15.67
CA ASN A 165 2.36 9.49 14.58
C ASN A 165 1.82 8.14 15.11
N ALA A 166 0.91 8.25 16.07
CA ALA A 166 0.51 7.13 16.92
C ALA A 166 -1.00 6.87 16.85
N ASN A 167 -1.64 7.16 15.71
CA ASN A 167 -2.96 6.61 15.41
C ASN A 167 -2.87 5.08 15.45
N ALA A 168 -3.97 4.42 15.81
CA ALA A 168 -3.97 2.99 16.07
C ALA A 168 -3.35 2.16 14.92
N TYR A 169 -3.71 2.43 13.67
CA TYR A 169 -3.16 1.70 12.52
C TYR A 169 -1.62 1.80 12.38
N GLN A 170 -1.00 2.85 12.91
CA GLN A 170 0.43 3.13 12.80
C GLN A 170 1.28 2.33 13.80
N TRP A 171 0.66 1.66 14.78
CA TRP A 171 1.38 1.02 15.87
C TRP A 171 2.27 -0.14 15.42
N VAL A 172 1.96 -0.80 14.31
CA VAL A 172 2.86 -1.81 13.72
C VAL A 172 4.17 -1.19 13.25
N ASP A 173 4.12 -0.07 12.54
CA ASP A 173 5.31 0.63 12.06
C ASP A 173 6.13 1.19 13.24
N ARG A 174 5.44 1.72 14.26
CA ARG A 174 6.11 2.21 15.47
C ARG A 174 6.71 1.08 16.29
N ALA A 175 6.04 -0.06 16.42
CA ALA A 175 6.60 -1.25 17.06
C ALA A 175 7.93 -1.64 16.42
N ASN A 176 7.95 -1.77 15.09
CA ASN A 176 9.18 -2.08 14.35
C ASN A 176 10.27 -1.01 14.57
N GLN A 177 9.92 0.28 14.51
CA GLN A 177 10.87 1.37 14.72
C GLN A 177 11.54 1.33 16.11
N PHE A 178 10.80 0.91 17.14
CA PHE A 178 11.28 0.82 18.51
C PHE A 178 11.79 -0.58 18.89
N GLY A 179 11.91 -1.50 17.92
CA GLY A 179 12.42 -2.85 18.15
C GLY A 179 11.48 -3.76 18.93
N TRP A 180 10.18 -3.47 18.92
CA TRP A 180 9.14 -4.38 19.42
C TRP A 180 8.84 -5.45 18.39
N ARG A 181 8.41 -6.63 18.85
CA ARG A 181 8.08 -7.74 17.96
C ARG A 181 6.68 -7.54 17.39
N VAL A 182 6.53 -7.90 16.12
CA VAL A 182 5.23 -7.95 15.44
C VAL A 182 4.97 -9.39 15.04
N SER A 183 3.80 -9.90 15.41
CA SER A 183 3.29 -11.20 15.03
C SER A 183 1.96 -11.07 14.28
N TYR A 184 1.66 -12.03 13.41
CA TYR A 184 0.35 -12.17 12.76
C TYR A 184 -0.44 -13.36 13.31
N THR A 185 0.15 -14.12 14.23
CA THR A 185 -0.55 -15.08 15.08
C THR A 185 -0.86 -14.43 16.43
N PRO A 186 -2.04 -14.72 17.01
CA PRO A 186 -2.47 -14.11 18.26
C PRO A 186 -1.53 -14.49 19.41
N VAL A 187 -1.19 -13.50 20.23
CA VAL A 187 -0.35 -13.66 21.43
C VAL A 187 -1.08 -13.05 22.61
N LYS A 188 -1.34 -13.85 23.65
CA LYS A 188 -1.99 -13.37 24.87
C LYS A 188 -1.14 -12.28 25.53
N GLY A 189 -1.78 -11.18 25.91
CA GLY A 189 -1.14 -10.00 26.48
C GLY A 189 -0.50 -9.05 25.45
N ALA A 190 -0.50 -9.38 24.16
CA ALA A 190 -0.03 -8.46 23.12
C ALA A 190 -1.05 -7.36 22.84
N ILE A 191 -0.58 -6.26 22.26
CA ILE A 191 -1.45 -5.25 21.66
C ILE A 191 -1.87 -5.73 20.29
N MET A 192 -3.16 -5.97 20.11
CA MET A 192 -3.78 -6.19 18.81
C MET A 192 -3.88 -4.85 18.08
N VAL A 193 -3.34 -4.77 16.86
CA VAL A 193 -3.45 -3.62 15.97
C VAL A 193 -4.32 -3.99 14.78
N MET A 194 -5.45 -3.30 14.63
CA MET A 194 -6.39 -3.45 13.54
C MET A 194 -6.22 -2.31 12.55
N GLN A 195 -6.04 -2.66 11.28
CA GLN A 195 -5.98 -1.70 10.19
C GLN A 195 -7.35 -1.03 9.96
N PRO A 196 -7.41 0.11 9.25
CA PRO A 196 -8.68 0.78 8.96
C PRO A 196 -9.68 -0.15 8.30
N TRP A 197 -10.95 -0.07 8.72
CA TRP A 197 -12.08 -0.83 8.15
C TRP A 197 -12.06 -2.35 8.42
N VAL A 198 -11.09 -2.84 9.17
CA VAL A 198 -11.03 -4.25 9.58
C VAL A 198 -11.98 -4.49 10.74
N GLN A 199 -12.93 -5.41 10.58
CA GLN A 199 -13.85 -5.89 11.64
C GLN A 199 -14.49 -4.75 12.48
N GLY A 200 -14.90 -3.66 11.82
CA GLY A 200 -15.54 -2.51 12.46
C GLY A 200 -14.61 -1.35 12.83
N ALA A 201 -13.30 -1.46 12.56
CA ALA A 201 -12.36 -0.38 12.83
C ALA A 201 -12.63 0.85 11.94
N GLY A 202 -12.54 2.04 12.52
CA GLY A 202 -12.67 3.29 11.77
C GLY A 202 -11.43 3.62 10.93
N GLY A 203 -11.45 4.78 10.27
CA GLY A 203 -10.35 5.24 9.39
C GLY A 203 -8.99 5.41 10.06
N LEU A 204 -8.93 5.53 11.39
CA LEU A 204 -7.70 5.61 12.18
C LEU A 204 -7.20 4.22 12.65
N GLY A 205 -7.84 3.13 12.21
CA GLY A 205 -7.63 1.79 12.74
C GLY A 205 -8.14 1.64 14.17
N HIS A 206 -7.74 0.56 14.83
CA HIS A 206 -8.07 0.32 16.23
C HIS A 206 -6.97 -0.48 16.94
N VAL A 207 -6.83 -0.29 18.25
CA VAL A 207 -5.95 -1.10 19.08
C VAL A 207 -6.69 -1.62 20.30
N ALA A 208 -6.38 -2.85 20.67
CA ALA A 208 -6.97 -3.55 21.81
C ALA A 208 -5.92 -4.46 22.46
N ILE A 209 -6.14 -4.88 23.70
CA ILE A 209 -5.27 -5.88 24.37
C ILE A 209 -5.87 -7.25 24.24
N VAL A 210 -5.06 -8.23 23.83
CA VAL A 210 -5.43 -9.65 23.80
C VAL A 210 -5.51 -10.18 25.23
N GLU A 211 -6.73 -10.28 25.79
CA GLU A 211 -6.94 -10.81 27.14
C GLU A 211 -6.97 -12.34 27.13
N ASN A 212 -7.54 -12.93 26.07
CA ASN A 212 -7.59 -14.38 25.91
C ASN A 212 -7.58 -14.81 24.44
N ILE A 213 -7.00 -15.99 24.17
CA ILE A 213 -7.14 -16.70 22.90
C ILE A 213 -8.08 -17.86 23.15
N ASN A 214 -9.21 -17.87 22.45
CA ASN A 214 -10.29 -18.84 22.62
C ASN A 214 -9.96 -20.15 21.88
N ALA A 215 -10.63 -21.23 22.25
CA ALA A 215 -10.38 -22.55 21.68
C ALA A 215 -10.67 -22.63 20.17
N ASP A 216 -11.56 -21.77 19.67
CA ASP A 216 -11.90 -21.63 18.24
C ASP A 216 -10.90 -20.74 17.47
N GLY A 217 -9.85 -20.24 18.13
CA GLY A 217 -8.85 -19.35 17.54
C GLY A 217 -9.24 -17.87 17.53
N THR A 218 -10.45 -17.51 17.96
CA THR A 218 -10.81 -16.10 18.17
C THR A 218 -10.09 -15.52 19.38
N VAL A 219 -10.06 -14.20 19.48
CA VAL A 219 -9.44 -13.48 20.59
C VAL A 219 -10.50 -12.68 21.31
N THR A 220 -10.54 -12.81 22.63
CA THR A 220 -11.23 -11.84 23.48
C THR A 220 -10.27 -10.69 23.77
N ALA A 221 -10.61 -9.51 23.30
CA ALA A 221 -9.80 -8.31 23.42
C ALA A 221 -10.48 -7.23 24.28
N SER A 222 -9.71 -6.55 25.12
CA SER A 222 -10.19 -5.38 25.87
C SER A 222 -9.81 -4.09 25.13
N ASN A 223 -10.75 -3.15 25.07
CA ASN A 223 -10.58 -1.88 24.37
C ASN A 223 -11.46 -0.79 25.02
N MET A 224 -11.18 0.46 24.66
CA MET A 224 -11.95 1.63 25.09
C MET A 224 -12.34 2.44 23.86
N ASN A 225 -13.43 3.21 23.95
CA ASN A 225 -13.97 3.98 22.83
C ASN A 225 -14.32 3.13 21.59
N TRP A 226 -14.88 1.93 21.80
CA TRP A 226 -15.39 1.02 20.76
C TRP A 226 -16.85 0.60 21.00
N GLY A 227 -17.24 0.43 22.27
CA GLY A 227 -18.61 0.10 22.66
C GLY A 227 -19.53 1.32 22.78
N ALA A 228 -20.75 1.08 23.27
CA ALA A 228 -21.77 2.13 23.42
C ALA A 228 -21.36 3.28 24.36
N ASN A 229 -20.50 2.98 25.34
CA ASN A 229 -19.96 3.99 26.26
C ASN A 229 -18.46 4.18 25.99
N PRO A 230 -18.03 5.36 25.51
CA PRO A 230 -16.65 5.59 25.13
C PRO A 230 -15.69 5.64 26.33
N TYR A 231 -16.20 5.83 27.55
CA TYR A 231 -15.41 5.94 28.78
C TYR A 231 -15.24 4.61 29.53
N SER A 232 -15.89 3.55 29.08
CA SER A 232 -15.80 2.23 29.72
C SER A 232 -14.94 1.27 28.89
N VAL A 233 -14.26 0.37 29.58
CA VAL A 233 -13.60 -0.77 28.93
C VAL A 233 -14.66 -1.73 28.40
N ALA A 234 -14.62 -1.97 27.10
CA ALA A 234 -15.41 -2.99 26.42
C ALA A 234 -14.54 -4.23 26.14
N TYR A 235 -15.19 -5.39 26.15
CA TYR A 235 -14.58 -6.65 25.76
C TYR A 235 -15.26 -7.14 24.50
N THR A 236 -14.48 -7.41 23.46
CA THR A 236 -14.99 -7.84 22.16
C THR A 236 -14.28 -9.11 21.70
N THR A 237 -15.03 -9.97 21.03
CA THR A 237 -14.45 -11.13 20.35
C THR A 237 -14.07 -10.74 18.94
N ILE A 238 -12.80 -10.91 18.59
CA ILE A 238 -12.22 -10.56 17.29
C ILE A 238 -11.62 -11.82 16.68
N THR A 239 -11.79 -12.01 15.39
CA THR A 239 -11.19 -13.13 14.66
C THR A 239 -9.82 -12.69 14.11
N PRO A 240 -8.68 -13.25 14.55
CA PRO A 240 -7.39 -12.95 13.95
C PRO A 240 -7.38 -13.23 12.45
N GLY A 241 -6.65 -12.44 11.68
CA GLY A 241 -6.60 -12.61 10.23
C GLY A 241 -6.11 -11.38 9.51
N ALA A 242 -6.58 -11.20 8.28
CA ALA A 242 -6.13 -10.12 7.42
C ALA A 242 -6.32 -8.74 8.07
N GLY A 243 -5.27 -7.91 7.99
CA GLY A 243 -5.27 -6.56 8.57
C GLY A 243 -5.24 -6.51 10.10
N ILE A 244 -4.93 -7.62 10.78
CA ILE A 244 -4.69 -7.66 12.23
C ILE A 244 -3.27 -8.12 12.51
N ALA A 245 -2.56 -7.39 13.35
CA ALA A 245 -1.25 -7.74 13.86
C ALA A 245 -1.22 -7.69 15.39
N PHE A 246 -0.19 -8.29 15.99
CA PHE A 246 0.00 -8.40 17.43
C PHE A 246 1.39 -7.89 17.79
N VAL A 247 1.45 -6.82 18.56
CA VAL A 247 2.66 -6.10 18.96
C VAL A 247 3.00 -6.42 20.40
N TYR A 248 4.25 -6.80 20.67
CA TYR A 248 4.71 -7.10 22.03
C TYR A 248 6.22 -6.99 22.21
#